data_AF-A0A7L4RDG9-F1
#
_entry.id   AF-A0A7L4RDG9-F1
#
_cell.length_a   1.000
_cell.length_b   1.000
_cell.length_c   1.000
_cell.angle_alpha   90.00
_cell.angle_beta   90.00
_cell.angle_gamma   90.00
#
_symmetry.space_group_name_H-M   'P 1'
#
loop_
_entity.id
_entity.type
_entity.pdbx_description
1 polymer ?
#
loop_
_entity_poly.entity_id
_entity_poly.type
_entity_poly.pdbx_seq_one_letter_code
_entity_poly.pdbx_strand_id
1 'polypeptide(L)' 'MVEQVLKKSGKSAVTVAELKRMLPKQVNHYALKAILEYLEESNKIAVSMKGITWIHNSNPVLRRAIAEGREL' A
#
# COMPACT_ATOMS: atom_id res chain seq x y z
N MET A 1 -2.09 -4.37 -10.87
CA MET A 1 -1.63 -5.72 -10.44
C MET A 1 -1.13 -5.68 -8.99
N VAL A 2 -0.02 -4.98 -8.71
CA VAL A 2 0.56 -4.85 -7.35
C VAL A 2 -0.44 -4.27 -6.34
N GLU A 3 -1.08 -3.14 -6.70
CA GLU A 3 -2.09 -2.49 -5.87
C GLU A 3 -3.22 -3.44 -5.43
N GLN A 4 -3.74 -4.23 -6.37
CA GLN A 4 -4.82 -5.18 -6.10
C GLN A 4 -4.38 -6.33 -5.18
N VAL A 5 -3.15 -6.81 -5.34
CA VAL A 5 -2.59 -7.87 -4.47
C VAL A 5 -2.43 -7.35 -3.04
N LEU A 6 -1.89 -6.14 -2.86
CA LEU A 6 -1.74 -5.53 -1.53
C LEU A 6 -3.11 -5.28 -0.88
N LYS A 7 -4.05 -4.68 -1.61
CA LYS A 7 -5.43 -4.41 -1.16
C LYS A 7 -6.18 -5.68 -0.75
N LYS A 8 -5.97 -6.80 -1.44
CA LYS A 8 -6.66 -8.08 -1.18
C LYS A 8 -5.89 -9.01 -0.24
N SER A 9 -4.69 -8.64 0.21
CA SER A 9 -3.79 -9.54 0.95
C SER A 9 -4.38 -10.04 2.27
N GLY A 10 -5.24 -9.25 2.93
CA GLY A 10 -5.78 -9.52 4.26
C GLY A 10 -4.74 -9.51 5.39
N LYS A 11 -3.45 -9.35 5.06
CA LYS A 11 -2.35 -9.29 6.01
C LYS A 11 -2.15 -7.87 6.52
N SER A 12 -1.82 -7.75 7.80
CA SER A 12 -1.49 -6.45 8.41
C SER A 12 -0.21 -5.84 7.84
N ALA A 13 0.74 -6.66 7.38
CA ALA A 13 1.94 -6.24 6.67
C ALA A 13 2.40 -7.34 5.71
N VAL A 14 2.90 -6.95 4.53
CA VAL A 14 3.42 -7.85 3.49
C VAL A 14 4.86 -7.48 3.18
N THR A 15 5.79 -8.43 3.32
CA THR A 15 7.20 -8.19 2.94
C THR A 15 7.36 -8.13 1.42
N VAL A 16 8.42 -7.48 0.92
CA VAL A 16 8.71 -7.43 -0.53
C VAL A 16 8.87 -8.84 -1.13
N ALA A 17 9.45 -9.78 -0.37
CA ALA A 17 9.62 -11.17 -0.79
C ALA A 17 8.28 -11.89 -0.92
N GLU A 18 7.37 -11.74 0.04
CA GLU A 18 6.02 -12.29 -0.04
C GLU A 18 5.23 -11.65 -1.18
N LEU A 19 5.30 -10.33 -1.33
CA LEU A 19 4.64 -9.62 -2.42
C LEU A 19 5.06 -10.18 -3.78
N LYS A 20 6.37 -10.39 -4.01
CA LYS A 20 6.87 -11.00 -5.25
C LYS A 20 6.29 -12.40 -5.51
N ARG A 21 6.05 -13.20 -4.47
CA ARG A 21 5.43 -14.54 -4.57
C ARG A 21 3.93 -14.48 -4.82
N MET A 22 3.25 -13.46 -4.31
CA MET A 22 1.80 -13.26 -4.44
C MET A 22 1.39 -12.65 -5.78
N LEU A 23 2.33 -12.03 -6.51
CA LEU A 23 2.02 -11.43 -7.80
C LEU A 23 1.72 -12.51 -8.84
N PRO A 24 0.67 -12.34 -9.66
CA PRO A 24 0.29 -13.34 -10.67
C PRO A 24 1.31 -13.43 -11.82
N LYS A 25 2.22 -12.46 -11.93
CA LYS A 25 3.35 -12.44 -12.85
C LYS A 25 4.55 -11.81 -12.16
N GLN A 26 5.76 -12.26 -12.51
CA GLN A 26 6.97 -11.63 -11.99
C GLN A 26 7.07 -10.19 -12.49
N VAL A 27 7.33 -9.28 -11.54
CA VAL A 27 7.59 -7.87 -11.82
C VAL A 27 9.07 -7.63 -11.56
N ASN A 28 9.72 -6.94 -12.51
CA ASN A 28 11.11 -6.52 -12.37
C ASN A 28 11.31 -5.74 -11.05
N HIS A 29 12.45 -5.92 -10.38
CA HIS A 29 12.69 -5.28 -9.09
C HIS A 29 12.58 -3.75 -9.12
N TYR A 30 13.15 -3.09 -10.13
CA TYR A 30 13.10 -1.63 -10.27
C TYR A 30 11.69 -1.14 -10.55
N ALA A 31 10.95 -1.84 -11.41
CA ALA A 31 9.54 -1.52 -11.67
C ALA A 31 8.68 -1.71 -10.42
N LEU A 32 8.91 -2.77 -9.64
CA LEU A 32 8.22 -2.99 -8.38
C LEU A 32 8.53 -1.87 -7.38
N LYS A 33 9.79 -1.43 -7.30
CA LYS A 33 10.20 -0.33 -6.43
C LYS A 33 9.49 0.97 -6.81
N ALA A 34 9.51 1.36 -8.09
CA ALA A 34 8.82 2.55 -8.59
C ALA A 34 7.30 2.50 -8.33
N ILE A 35 6.68 1.33 -8.49
CA ILE A 35 5.26 1.14 -8.16
C ILE A 35 5.00 1.34 -6.67
N LEU A 36 5.86 0.81 -5.79
CA LEU A 36 5.70 0.96 -4.35
C LEU A 36 5.91 2.41 -3.91
N GLU A 37 6.93 3.10 -4.45
CA GLU A 37 7.16 4.53 -4.22
C GLU A 37 5.91 5.34 -4.60
N TYR A 38 5.37 5.14 -5.80
CA TYR A 38 4.14 5.81 -6.23
C TYR A 38 2.94 5.51 -5.31
N LEU A 39 2.78 4.27 -4.83
CA LEU A 39 1.69 3.90 -3.94
C LEU A 39 1.85 4.52 -2.54
N GLU A 40 3.09 4.70 -2.07
CA GLU A 40 3.39 5.35 -0.79
C GLU A 40 3.14 6.86 -0.89
N GLU A 41 3.68 7.52 -1.92
CA GLU A 41 3.45 8.95 -2.20
C GLU A 41 1.96 9.28 -2.36
N SER A 42 1.17 8.36 -2.92
CA SER A 42 -0.28 8.50 -3.06
C SER A 42 -1.09 8.09 -1.82
N ASN A 43 -0.44 7.88 -0.67
CA ASN A 43 -1.05 7.48 0.60
C ASN A 43 -1.93 6.21 0.50
N LYS A 44 -1.57 5.30 -0.39
CA LYS A 44 -2.27 4.02 -0.52
C LYS A 44 -1.67 2.94 0.37
N ILE A 45 -0.35 3.00 0.57
CA ILE A 45 0.41 2.09 1.42
C ILE A 45 1.27 2.87 2.40
N ALA A 46 1.69 2.20 3.47
CA ALA A 46 2.80 2.63 4.32
C ALA A 46 3.89 1.57 4.28
N VAL A 47 5.16 1.98 4.14
CA VAL A 47 6.31 1.09 4.23
C VAL A 47 6.96 1.22 5.61
N SER A 48 7.22 0.09 6.25
CA SER A 48 7.87 0.03 7.55
C SER A 48 8.85 -1.13 7.62
N MET A 49 9.60 -1.24 8.72
CA MET A 49 10.46 -2.40 8.97
C MET A 49 9.70 -3.74 9.02
N LYS A 50 8.40 -3.71 9.34
CA LYS A 50 7.56 -4.92 9.36
C LYS A 50 7.07 -5.32 7.97
N GLY A 51 7.22 -4.45 6.97
CA GLY A 51 6.75 -4.65 5.61
C GLY A 51 5.82 -3.54 5.13
N ILE A 52 5.07 -3.85 4.08
CA ILE A 52 4.17 -2.95 3.36
C ILE A 52 2.74 -3.19 3.85
N THR A 53 2.07 -2.14 4.30
CA THR A 53 0.68 -2.18 4.78
C THR A 53 -0.22 -1.39 3.84
N TRP A 54 -1.37 -1.94 3.48
CA TRP A 54 -2.41 -1.20 2.76
C TRP A 54 -3.17 -0.29 3.74
N ILE A 55 -3.09 1.02 3.54
CA ILE A 55 -3.71 2.04 4.43
C ILE A 55 -4.80 2.86 3.73
N HIS A 56 -4.97 2.69 2.41
CA HIS A 56 -5.90 3.51 1.66
C HIS A 56 -7.34 3.37 2.16
N ASN A 57 -7.92 4.50 2.59
CA ASN A 57 -9.32 4.57 2.99
C ASN A 57 -10.19 5.19 1.88
N SER A 58 -11.06 4.37 1.30
CA SER A 58 -12.01 4.81 0.27
C SER A 58 -13.32 5.40 0.82
N ASN A 59 -13.53 5.42 2.14
CA ASN A 59 -14.71 6.02 2.74
C ASN A 59 -14.66 7.56 2.68
N PRO A 60 -15.61 8.23 2.00
CA PRO A 60 -15.59 9.68 1.82
C PRO A 60 -15.78 10.45 3.13
N VAL A 61 -16.55 9.91 4.09
CA VAL A 61 -16.77 10.53 5.41
C VAL A 61 -15.46 10.57 6.19
N LEU A 62 -14.73 9.45 6.23
CA LEU A 62 -13.43 9.39 6.92
C LEU A 62 -12.38 10.26 6.25
N ARG A 63 -12.32 10.29 4.91
CA ARG A 63 -11.42 11.21 4.20
C ARG A 63 -11.70 12.67 4.52
N ARG A 64 -12.97 13.05 4.57
CA ARG A 64 -13.40 14.39 4.93
C ARG A 64 -13.00 14.72 6.37
N ALA A 65 -13.26 13.81 7.30
CA ALA A 65 -12.88 13.98 8.71
C ALA A 65 -11.36 14.14 8.90
N ILE A 66 -10.53 13.39 8.15
CA ILE A 66 -9.07 13.55 8.19
C ILE A 66 -8.64 14.91 7.61
N ALA A 67 -9.24 15.35 6.51
CA ALA A 67 -8.89 16.63 5.87
C ALA A 67 -9.32 17.86 6.69
N GLU A 68 -10.44 17.76 7.42
CA GLU A 68 -10.97 18.83 8.28
C GLU A 68 -10.42 18.76 9.71
N GLY A 69 -9.84 17.63 10.11
CA GLY A 69 -9.22 17.44 11.41
C GLY A 69 -8.06 18.41 11.62
N ARG A 70 -8.04 19.10 12.75
CA ARG A 70 -6.91 19.91 13.21
C ARG A 70 -6.21 19.19 14.35
N GLU A 71 -4.89 19.30 14.41
CA GLU A 71 -4.13 18.87 15.59
C GLU A 71 -4.64 19.62 16.84
N LEU A 72 -4.81 18.87 17.93
CA LEU A 72 -5.18 19.41 19.25
C LEU A 72 -3.95 19.96 19.96
#